data_AF-A0A833GIY2-F1
#
_entry.id   AF-A0A833GIY2-F1
#
_cell.length_a   1.000
_cell.length_b   1.000
_cell.length_c   1.000
_cell.angle_alpha   90.00
_cell.angle_beta   90.00
_cell.angle_gamma   90.00
#
_symmetry.space_group_name_H-M   'P 1'
#
loop_
_entity.id
_entity.type
_entity.pdbx_description
1 polymer ?
#
loop_
_entity_poly.entity_id
_entity_poly.type
_entity_poly.pdbx_seq_one_letter_code
_entity_poly.pdbx_strand_id
1 'polypeptide(L)' 'MASLIQSVALAAAFALGSAGGTAGPPASGPQVGEMAPPLRLQDQHGTWHTLEAERGKWLVVYFYPKDFTPGCTTQV' A
#
# COMPACT_ATOMS: atom_id res chain seq x y z
N MET A 1 30.23 -56.90 6.79
CA MET A 1 29.20 -57.96 6.73
C MET A 1 28.05 -57.51 7.61
N ALA A 2 26.87 -57.31 7.01
CA ALA A 2 25.55 -57.13 7.64
C ALA A 2 25.38 -55.91 8.60
N SER A 3 24.30 -55.15 8.61
CA SER A 3 23.05 -55.16 7.86
C SER A 3 22.42 -53.78 7.98
N LEU A 4 21.74 -53.37 6.91
CA LEU A 4 20.82 -52.25 6.82
C LEU A 4 19.83 -52.26 7.99
N ILE A 5 19.63 -51.09 8.61
CA ILE A 5 18.39 -50.77 9.31
C ILE A 5 17.64 -49.80 8.40
N GLN A 6 16.63 -50.36 7.74
CA GLN A 6 15.72 -49.69 6.83
C GLN A 6 14.55 -49.09 7.61
N SER A 7 14.19 -47.87 7.21
CA SER A 7 12.81 -47.39 7.05
C SER A 7 11.99 -46.94 8.28
N VAL A 8 11.10 -45.99 7.96
CA VAL A 8 9.98 -45.41 8.75
C VAL A 8 10.44 -44.19 9.59
N ALA A 9 10.00 -42.95 9.36
CA ALA A 9 8.67 -42.49 8.98
C ALA A 9 8.70 -41.23 8.09
N LEU A 10 7.83 -41.26 7.10
CA LEU A 10 7.29 -40.12 6.36
C LEU A 10 6.42 -39.28 7.32
N ALA A 11 6.77 -38.00 7.51
CA ALA A 11 5.84 -36.98 8.01
C ALA A 11 6.09 -35.73 7.16
N ALA A 12 5.36 -35.62 6.05
CA ALA A 12 4.15 -34.81 5.97
C ALA A 12 4.48 -33.32 5.75
N ALA A 13 4.40 -32.93 4.48
CA ALA A 13 3.94 -31.64 4.00
C ALA A 13 4.24 -30.43 4.90
N PHE A 14 5.42 -29.82 4.73
CA PHE A 14 5.50 -28.38 4.97
C PHE A 14 4.68 -27.72 3.87
N ALA A 15 3.48 -27.32 4.27
CA ALA A 15 2.48 -26.70 3.43
C ALA A 15 3.14 -25.71 2.46
N LEU A 16 2.87 -25.88 1.16
CA LEU A 16 2.73 -24.74 0.27
C LEU A 16 1.62 -23.89 0.91
N GLY A 17 2.01 -23.02 1.85
CA GLY A 17 1.19 -21.92 2.29
C GLY A 17 0.93 -21.10 1.04
N SER A 18 -0.22 -21.31 0.44
CA SER A 18 -0.76 -20.44 -0.60
C SER A 18 -0.71 -19.03 -0.03
N ALA A 19 0.25 -18.23 -0.51
CA ALA A 19 0.19 -16.79 -0.44
C ALA A 19 -0.98 -16.36 -1.33
N GLY A 20 -2.19 -16.67 -0.87
CA GLY A 20 -3.39 -15.97 -1.29
C GLY A 20 -3.24 -14.56 -0.79
N GLY A 21 -2.59 -13.72 -1.58
CA GLY A 21 -2.79 -12.29 -1.51
C GLY A 21 -4.27 -12.07 -1.74
N THR A 22 -5.04 -11.94 -0.66
CA THR A 22 -6.38 -11.40 -0.75
C THR A 22 -6.20 -9.98 -1.26
N ALA A 23 -6.44 -9.79 -2.55
CA ALA A 23 -6.71 -8.48 -3.09
C ALA A 23 -7.79 -7.89 -2.19
N GLY A 24 -7.42 -6.87 -1.41
CA GLY A 24 -8.37 -6.17 -0.56
C GLY A 24 -9.56 -5.71 -1.39
N PRO A 25 -10.73 -5.46 -0.77
CA PRO A 25 -11.87 -4.92 -1.47
C PRO A 25 -11.45 -3.69 -2.29
N PRO A 26 -12.03 -3.48 -3.49
CA PRO A 26 -11.70 -2.32 -4.32
C PRO A 26 -11.83 -1.07 -3.46
N ALA A 27 -10.80 -0.22 -3.47
CA ALA A 27 -10.72 0.94 -2.58
C ALA A 27 -11.90 1.89 -2.82
N SER A 28 -12.96 1.73 -2.03
CA SER A 28 -13.96 2.76 -1.83
C SER A 28 -13.24 3.97 -1.27
N GLY A 29 -13.41 5.13 -1.90
CA GLY A 29 -12.72 6.36 -1.53
C GLY A 29 -12.96 6.76 -0.07
N PRO A 30 -12.22 7.78 0.42
CA PRO A 30 -12.36 8.25 1.80
C PRO A 30 -13.82 8.51 2.17
N GLN A 31 -14.26 8.00 3.32
CA GLN A 31 -15.61 8.17 3.83
C GLN A 31 -15.69 9.36 4.79
N VAL A 32 -16.80 10.11 4.73
CA VAL A 32 -17.03 11.24 5.64
C VAL A 32 -17.20 10.73 7.07
N GLY A 33 -16.49 11.36 8.01
CA GLY A 33 -16.54 11.02 9.43
C GLY A 33 -15.56 9.91 9.86
N GLU A 34 -14.96 9.19 8.91
CA GLU A 34 -13.86 8.26 9.20
C GLU A 34 -12.52 9.00 9.29
N MET A 35 -11.56 8.37 9.97
CA MET A 35 -10.18 8.85 9.94
C MET A 35 -9.66 8.84 8.51
N ALA A 36 -9.04 9.94 8.09
CA ALA A 36 -8.36 10.02 6.80
C ALA A 36 -7.28 8.91 6.70
N PRO A 37 -7.15 8.23 5.55
CA PRO A 37 -6.08 7.27 5.32
C PRO A 37 -4.69 7.92 5.51
N PRO A 38 -3.68 7.17 5.98
CA PRO A 38 -2.33 7.72 6.13
C PRO A 38 -1.79 8.17 4.77
N LEU A 39 -1.33 9.41 4.70
CA LEU A 39 -0.70 9.99 3.52
C LEU A 39 0.71 10.44 3.89
N ARG A 40 1.67 10.10 3.01
CA ARG A 40 3.05 10.56 3.08
C ARG A 40 3.50 10.97 1.68
N LEU A 41 3.85 12.24 1.53
CA LEU A 41 4.22 12.83 0.24
C LEU A 41 5.47 13.71 0.39
N GLN A 42 6.22 13.89 -0.69
CA GLN A 42 7.27 14.91 -0.76
C GLN A 42 6.69 16.20 -1.34
N ASP A 43 7.10 17.34 -0.79
CA ASP A 43 6.85 18.64 -1.40
C ASP A 43 7.86 18.95 -2.52
N GLN A 44 7.75 20.15 -3.10
CA GLN A 44 8.63 20.62 -4.18
C GLN A 44 10.12 20.75 -3.77
N HIS A 45 10.43 20.72 -2.48
CA HIS A 45 11.79 20.75 -1.96
C HIS A 45 12.28 19.36 -1.51
N GLY A 46 11.49 18.32 -1.73
CA GLY A 46 11.79 16.94 -1.32
C GLY A 46 11.51 16.67 0.17
N THR A 47 10.92 17.62 0.89
CA THR A 47 10.59 17.46 2.31
C THR A 47 9.41 16.52 2.46
N TRP A 48 9.53 15.55 3.36
CA TRP A 48 8.45 14.61 3.65
C TRP A 48 7.40 15.24 4.56
N HIS A 49 6.14 15.18 4.13
CA HIS A 49 4.96 15.58 4.89
C HIS A 49 4.08 14.36 5.18
N THR A 50 3.44 14.34 6.36
CA THR A 50 2.46 13.32 6.75
C THR A 50 1.23 13.96 7.38
N LEU A 51 0.06 13.30 7.28
CA LEU A 51 -1.14 13.80 7.97
C LEU A 51 -1.00 13.81 9.50
N GLU A 52 -0.18 12.91 10.03
CA GLU A 52 0.07 12.82 11.47
C GLU A 52 0.84 14.03 11.99
N ALA A 53 1.79 14.55 11.23
CA ALA A 53 2.53 15.76 11.57
C ALA A 53 1.64 17.02 11.54
N GLU A 54 0.56 17.01 10.76
CA GLU A 54 -0.36 18.15 10.58
C GLU A 54 -1.59 18.11 11.52
N ARG A 55 -1.60 17.24 12.53
CA ARG A 55 -2.69 17.16 13.51
C ARG A 55 -2.92 18.49 14.23
N GLY A 56 -4.19 18.77 14.55
CA GLY A 56 -4.61 19.99 15.24
C GLY A 56 -4.91 21.17 14.30
N LYS A 57 -4.73 21.00 12.99
CA LYS A 57 -5.09 21.98 11.96
C LYS A 57 -6.20 21.41 11.07
N TRP A 58 -7.00 22.29 10.48
CA TRP A 58 -7.82 21.92 9.34
C TRP A 58 -6.94 21.77 8.10
N LEU A 59 -7.08 20.66 7.40
CA LEU A 59 -6.27 20.33 6.23
C LEU A 59 -7.15 19.96 5.05
N VAL A 60 -6.81 20.47 3.87
CA VAL A 60 -7.41 20.07 2.60
C VAL A 60 -6.36 19.30 1.81
N VAL A 61 -6.67 18.06 1.45
CA VAL A 61 -5.84 17.22 0.57
C VAL A 61 -6.55 17.11 -0.77
N TYR A 62 -5.90 17.57 -1.84
CA TYR A 62 -6.47 17.59 -3.18
C TYR A 62 -5.52 16.90 -4.17
N PHE A 63 -6.03 15.92 -4.92
CA PHE A 63 -5.28 15.23 -5.97
C PHE A 63 -5.65 15.82 -7.32
N TYR A 64 -4.65 16.19 -8.10
CA TYR A 64 -4.81 16.62 -9.49
C TYR A 64 -3.84 15.82 -10.38
N PRO A 65 -4.16 15.61 -11.67
CA PRO A 65 -3.44 14.62 -12.49
C PRO A 65 -1.94 14.90 -12.65
N LYS A 66 -1.59 16.13 -13.01
CA LYS A 66 -0.21 16.60 -13.20
C LYS A 66 -0.19 18.10 -13.52
N ASP A 67 0.91 18.76 -13.19
CA ASP A 67 1.25 20.08 -13.73
C ASP A 67 1.45 20.04 -15.25
N PHE A 68 1.21 21.18 -15.91
CA PHE A 68 1.50 21.42 -17.34
C PHE A 68 0.91 20.36 -18.30
N THR A 69 -0.31 19.89 -18.03
CA THR A 69 -1.02 19.00 -18.96
C THR A 69 -1.60 19.81 -20.12
N PRO A 70 -1.56 19.30 -21.37
CA PRO A 70 -2.16 19.96 -22.53
C PRO A 70 -3.68 19.92 -22.41
N GLY A 71 -4.21 20.95 -21.76
CA GLY A 71 -5.64 21.23 -21.57
C GLY A 71 -5.91 22.66 -21.11
N CYS A 72 -4.87 23.49 -20.96
CA CYS A 72 -4.95 24.87 -20.48
C CYS A 72 -3.94 25.80 -21.18
N THR A 73 -3.80 25.69 -22.51
CA THR A 73 -2.95 26.59 -23.32
C THR A 73 -3.54 26.90 -24.70
N THR A 74 -4.85 27.15 -24.79
CA THR A 74 -5.45 27.52 -26.09
C THR A 74 -5.42 29.02 -26.37
N GLN A 75 -5.05 29.87 -25.39
CA GLN A 75 -4.96 31.32 -25.62
C GLN A 75 -3.84 31.96 -24.80
N VAL A 76 -2.69 32.19 -25.46
CA VAL A 76 -1.90 33.42 -25.31
C VAL A 76 -1.84 34.09 -26.67
#